data_AF-A0AAQ5Y9N7-F1
#
_entry.id   AF-A0AAQ5Y9N7-F1
#
_cell.length_a   1.000
_cell.length_b   1.000
_cell.length_c   1.000
_cell.angle_alpha   90.00
_cell.angle_beta   90.00
_cell.angle_gamma   90.00
#
_symmetry.space_group_name_H-M   'P 1'
#
loop_
_entity.id
_entity.type
_entity.pdbx_description
1 polymer ?
#
loop_
_entity_poly.entity_id
_entity_poly.type
_entity_poly.pdbx_seq_one_letter_code
_entity_poly.pdbx_strand_id
1 'polypeptide(L)'
;MAAPLTDAGEFESWLNDRLDSLEVDREVYGVYILGILQEEESDEEKEDALQGILSAFLDEDTMEDVCKQIIKQWTECCSRSAAKRDAEDAEVQAIASMIEKQAQIVVKQKEVSEESKKRKEALLAQYANVTDEEDEAEEEEQTSGNNFTGNDKSLFKNTNVEEVLNRQKQKRDQAREDAQKKKEMDKMQREKDKLAKQDRKEKEKKRTQKGERKR
;
A
#
# COMPACT_ATOMS: atom_id res chain seq x y z
N MET A 1 -7.55 -1.62 7.36
CA MET A 1 -7.68 -2.22 6.02
C MET A 1 -9.00 -2.96 5.99
N ALA A 2 -10.08 -2.31 5.54
CA ALA A 2 -11.37 -2.98 5.34
C ALA A 2 -11.34 -3.65 3.97
N ALA A 3 -11.72 -4.93 3.91
CA ALA A 3 -11.82 -5.69 2.66
C ALA A 3 -12.98 -5.13 1.82
N PRO A 4 -12.91 -5.19 0.47
CA PRO A 4 -14.02 -4.82 -0.39
C PRO A 4 -15.08 -5.93 -0.34
N LEU A 5 -15.96 -5.88 0.66
CA LEU A 5 -17.14 -6.75 0.80
C LEU A 5 -18.39 -5.89 0.68
N THR A 6 -18.71 -5.36 -0.50
CA THR A 6 -19.84 -4.40 -0.59
C THR A 6 -20.72 -4.53 -1.82
N ASP A 7 -20.82 -5.71 -2.44
CA ASP A 7 -21.94 -5.96 -3.37
C ASP A 7 -22.47 -7.40 -3.24
N ALA A 8 -21.57 -8.38 -3.06
CA ALA A 8 -21.96 -9.74 -2.67
C ALA A 8 -22.79 -9.78 -1.37
N GLY A 9 -22.47 -8.92 -0.40
CA GLY A 9 -23.23 -8.81 0.86
C GLY A 9 -24.62 -8.17 0.71
N GLU A 10 -24.83 -7.32 -0.31
CA GLU A 10 -26.16 -6.75 -0.57
C GLU A 10 -27.09 -7.81 -1.18
N PHE A 11 -26.57 -8.60 -2.13
CA PHE A 11 -27.29 -9.76 -2.66
C PHE A 11 -27.54 -10.82 -1.58
N GLU A 12 -26.54 -11.15 -0.78
CA GLU A 12 -26.66 -12.16 0.29
C GLU A 12 -27.72 -11.75 1.33
N SER A 13 -27.77 -10.47 1.72
CA SER A 13 -28.82 -9.96 2.60
C SER A 13 -30.20 -10.13 1.98
N TRP A 14 -30.35 -9.77 0.70
CA TRP A 14 -31.63 -9.93 -0.02
C TRP A 14 -32.04 -11.40 -0.14
N LEU A 15 -31.09 -12.28 -0.45
CA LEU A 15 -31.33 -13.72 -0.56
C LEU A 15 -31.79 -14.28 0.79
N ASN A 16 -31.14 -13.89 1.87
CA ASN A 16 -31.51 -14.29 3.23
C ASN A 16 -32.92 -13.82 3.59
N ASP A 17 -33.28 -12.57 3.33
CA ASP A 17 -34.64 -12.05 3.56
C ASP A 17 -35.69 -12.80 2.71
N ARG A 18 -35.32 -13.15 1.48
CA ARG A 18 -36.18 -13.93 0.58
C ARG A 18 -36.38 -15.36 1.09
N LEU A 19 -35.32 -16.02 1.55
CA LEU A 19 -35.40 -17.37 2.12
C LEU A 19 -36.20 -17.37 3.42
N ASP A 20 -36.02 -16.38 4.29
CA ASP A 20 -36.81 -16.21 5.51
C ASP A 20 -38.32 -16.05 5.20
N SER A 21 -38.65 -15.32 4.14
CA SER A 21 -40.05 -15.15 3.67
C SER A 21 -40.66 -16.45 3.14
N LEU A 22 -39.83 -17.40 2.70
CA LEU A 22 -40.23 -18.71 2.20
C LEU A 22 -40.11 -19.79 3.28
N GLU A 23 -39.79 -19.41 4.53
CA GLU A 23 -39.54 -20.32 5.67
C GLU A 23 -38.42 -21.35 5.39
N VAL A 24 -37.45 -21.00 4.54
CA VAL A 24 -36.28 -21.82 4.21
C VAL A 24 -35.10 -21.42 5.09
N ASP A 25 -34.35 -22.40 5.60
CA ASP A 25 -33.20 -22.15 6.47
C ASP A 25 -32.04 -21.45 5.72
N ARG A 26 -31.89 -20.15 5.96
CA ARG A 26 -30.85 -19.32 5.33
C ARG A 26 -29.42 -19.74 5.70
N GLU A 27 -29.18 -20.32 6.88
CA GLU A 27 -27.82 -20.68 7.30
C GLU A 27 -27.27 -21.85 6.47
N VAL A 28 -28.15 -22.75 6.04
CA VAL A 28 -27.81 -23.90 5.20
C VAL A 28 -27.92 -23.53 3.72
N TYR A 29 -29.08 -22.99 3.32
CA TYR A 29 -29.40 -22.80 1.89
C TYR A 29 -28.82 -21.51 1.31
N GLY A 30 -28.63 -20.46 2.11
CA GLY A 30 -28.07 -19.19 1.63
C GLY A 30 -26.66 -19.35 1.06
N VAL A 31 -25.78 -20.01 1.81
CA VAL A 31 -24.40 -20.27 1.38
C VAL A 31 -24.35 -21.24 0.19
N TYR A 32 -25.21 -22.25 0.21
CA TYR A 32 -25.25 -23.26 -0.86
C TYR A 32 -25.73 -22.67 -2.19
N ILE A 33 -26.83 -21.91 -2.17
CA ILE A 33 -27.38 -21.21 -3.34
C ILE A 33 -26.36 -20.21 -3.88
N LEU A 34 -25.70 -19.44 -3.00
CA LEU A 34 -24.67 -18.49 -3.41
C LEU A 34 -23.47 -19.18 -4.09
N GLY A 35 -23.08 -20.36 -3.60
CA GLY A 35 -22.07 -21.20 -4.24
C GLY A 35 -22.46 -21.62 -5.66
N ILE A 36 -23.68 -22.12 -5.84
CA ILE A 36 -24.19 -22.55 -7.15
C ILE A 36 -24.21 -21.39 -8.15
N LEU A 37 -24.75 -20.24 -7.73
CA LEU A 37 -24.82 -19.04 -8.58
C LEU A 37 -23.45 -18.52 -9.01
N GLN A 38 -22.40 -18.83 -8.25
CA GLN A 38 -21.03 -18.45 -8.53
C GLN A 38 -20.26 -19.50 -9.35
N GLU A 39 -20.60 -20.79 -9.20
CA GLU A 39 -19.95 -21.89 -9.92
C GLU A 39 -20.51 -22.09 -11.33
N GLU A 40 -21.81 -21.92 -11.53
CA GLU A 40 -22.45 -22.18 -12.82
C GLU A 40 -22.35 -20.98 -13.77
N GLU A 41 -22.02 -21.24 -15.03
CA GLU A 41 -21.83 -20.17 -16.04
C GLU A 41 -23.14 -19.82 -16.75
N SER A 42 -24.06 -20.77 -16.91
CA SER A 42 -25.35 -20.56 -17.59
C SER A 42 -26.49 -20.27 -16.61
N ASP A 43 -27.42 -19.39 -17.01
CA ASP A 43 -28.65 -19.16 -16.25
C ASP A 43 -29.58 -20.39 -16.26
N GLU A 44 -29.52 -21.21 -17.31
CA GLU A 44 -30.30 -22.46 -17.41
C GLU A 44 -29.85 -23.50 -16.38
N GLU A 45 -28.53 -23.65 -16.18
CA GLU A 45 -27.96 -24.56 -15.17
C GLU A 45 -28.33 -24.08 -13.76
N LYS A 46 -28.24 -22.76 -13.51
CA LYS A 46 -28.64 -22.13 -12.25
C LYS A 46 -30.09 -22.38 -11.94
N GLU A 47 -30.95 -22.28 -12.94
CA GLU A 47 -32.38 -22.51 -12.78
C GLU A 47 -32.66 -23.96 -12.42
N ASP A 48 -32.05 -24.92 -13.12
CA ASP A 48 -32.21 -26.36 -12.83
C ASP A 48 -31.71 -26.71 -11.42
N ALA A 49 -30.55 -26.20 -11.01
CA ALA A 49 -29.98 -26.44 -9.68
C ALA A 49 -30.84 -25.79 -8.56
N LEU A 50 -31.31 -24.56 -8.78
CA LEU A 50 -32.23 -23.88 -7.85
C LEU A 50 -33.56 -24.61 -7.74
N GLN A 51 -34.13 -25.08 -8.85
CA GLN A 51 -35.36 -25.88 -8.84
C GLN A 51 -35.16 -27.19 -8.05
N GLY A 52 -34.01 -27.84 -8.21
CA GLY A 52 -33.67 -29.04 -7.43
C GLY A 52 -33.68 -28.81 -5.91
N ILE A 53 -33.26 -27.62 -5.46
CA ILE A 53 -33.24 -27.25 -4.03
C ILE A 53 -34.62 -26.82 -3.55
N LEU A 54 -35.25 -25.91 -4.30
CA LEU A 54 -36.46 -25.22 -3.88
C LEU A 54 -37.72 -26.06 -4.07
N SER A 55 -37.68 -27.11 -4.90
CA SER A 55 -38.79 -28.07 -5.08
C SER A 55 -39.15 -28.83 -3.82
N ALA A 56 -38.23 -28.93 -2.86
CA ALA A 56 -38.50 -29.51 -1.55
C ALA A 56 -39.37 -28.61 -0.65
N PHE A 57 -39.49 -27.32 -0.98
CA PHE A 57 -40.11 -26.30 -0.13
C PHE A 57 -41.28 -25.57 -0.80
N LEU A 58 -41.27 -25.47 -2.14
CA LEU A 58 -42.20 -24.67 -2.92
C LEU A 58 -42.97 -25.51 -3.93
N ASP A 59 -44.20 -25.09 -4.21
CA ASP A 59 -45.01 -25.65 -5.30
C ASP A 59 -44.47 -25.18 -6.66
N GLU A 60 -44.64 -26.02 -7.69
CA GLU A 60 -44.08 -25.85 -9.04
C GLU A 60 -44.36 -24.46 -9.65
N ASP A 61 -45.59 -23.94 -9.47
CA ASP A 61 -46.02 -22.63 -9.97
C ASP A 61 -45.27 -21.45 -9.31
N THR A 62 -44.90 -21.57 -8.03
CA THR A 62 -44.22 -20.50 -7.27
C THR A 62 -42.70 -20.63 -7.31
N MET A 63 -42.21 -21.85 -7.50
CA MET A 63 -40.80 -22.17 -7.57
C MET A 63 -40.15 -21.53 -8.78
N GLU A 64 -40.73 -21.68 -9.97
CA GLU A 64 -40.17 -21.15 -11.22
C GLU A 64 -40.01 -19.61 -11.15
N ASP A 65 -41.01 -18.92 -10.60
CA ASP A 65 -40.97 -17.47 -10.39
C ASP A 65 -39.87 -17.06 -9.39
N VAL A 66 -39.69 -17.82 -8.30
CA VAL A 66 -38.65 -17.57 -7.29
C VAL A 66 -37.25 -17.80 -7.88
N CYS A 67 -37.03 -18.88 -8.62
CA CYS A 67 -35.74 -19.18 -9.27
C CYS A 67 -35.36 -18.05 -10.23
N LYS A 68 -36.28 -17.64 -11.10
CA LYS A 68 -36.05 -16.53 -12.04
C LYS A 68 -35.76 -15.21 -11.32
N GLN A 69 -36.44 -14.95 -10.21
CA GLN A 69 -36.19 -13.76 -9.40
C GLN A 69 -34.79 -13.76 -8.79
N ILE A 70 -34.33 -14.90 -8.25
CA ILE A 70 -33.00 -15.05 -7.67
C ILE A 70 -31.91 -14.80 -8.74
N ILE A 71 -32.04 -15.43 -9.91
CA ILE A 71 -31.10 -15.25 -11.03
C ILE A 71 -31.09 -13.80 -11.51
N LYS A 72 -32.26 -13.18 -11.65
CA LYS A 72 -32.36 -11.77 -12.02
C LYS A 72 -31.68 -10.84 -11.01
N GLN A 73 -31.89 -11.07 -9.72
CA GLN A 73 -31.27 -10.26 -8.68
C GLN A 73 -29.75 -10.46 -8.61
N TRP A 74 -29.29 -11.70 -8.86
CA TRP A 74 -27.87 -12.04 -8.94
C TRP A 74 -27.19 -11.33 -10.11
N THR A 75 -27.76 -11.43 -11.31
CA THR A 75 -27.25 -10.77 -12.52
C THR A 75 -27.25 -9.25 -12.40
N GLU A 76 -28.26 -8.66 -11.76
CA GLU A 76 -28.31 -7.22 -11.47
C GLU A 76 -27.18 -6.79 -10.52
N CYS A 77 -26.94 -7.54 -9.43
CA CYS A 77 -25.81 -7.26 -8.54
C CYS A 77 -24.47 -7.41 -9.26
N CYS A 78 -24.25 -8.53 -9.97
CA CYS A 78 -23.02 -8.76 -10.74
C CYS A 78 -22.75 -7.63 -11.76
N SER A 79 -23.78 -7.15 -12.45
CA SER A 79 -23.67 -6.04 -13.40
C SER A 79 -23.33 -4.72 -12.71
N ARG A 80 -23.95 -4.45 -11.56
CA ARG A 80 -23.73 -3.22 -10.78
C ARG A 80 -22.34 -3.19 -10.14
N SER A 81 -21.85 -4.32 -9.62
CA SER A 81 -20.47 -4.43 -9.13
C SER A 81 -19.45 -4.33 -10.26
N ALA A 82 -19.72 -4.89 -11.45
CA ALA A 82 -18.85 -4.71 -12.61
C ALA A 82 -18.74 -3.22 -13.00
N ALA A 83 -19.87 -2.52 -13.10
CA ALA A 83 -19.88 -1.10 -13.44
C ALA A 83 -19.14 -0.22 -12.40
N LYS A 84 -19.24 -0.54 -11.10
CA LYS A 84 -18.47 0.15 -10.05
C LYS A 84 -16.98 -0.13 -10.16
N ARG A 85 -16.59 -1.39 -10.41
CA ARG A 85 -15.18 -1.77 -10.60
C ARG A 85 -14.55 -1.08 -11.81
N ASP A 86 -15.28 -1.00 -12.92
CA ASP A 86 -14.79 -0.31 -14.12
C ASP A 86 -14.59 1.19 -13.88
N ALA A 87 -15.47 1.82 -13.09
CA ALA A 87 -15.34 3.22 -12.71
C ALA A 87 -14.12 3.47 -11.79
N GLU A 88 -13.90 2.60 -10.79
CA GLU A 88 -12.73 2.65 -9.92
C GLU A 88 -11.42 2.42 -10.69
N ASP A 89 -11.39 1.47 -11.62
CA ASP A 89 -10.22 1.18 -12.45
C ASP A 89 -9.90 2.34 -13.40
N ALA A 90 -10.94 2.98 -13.97
CA ALA A 90 -10.77 4.20 -14.77
C ALA A 90 -10.17 5.37 -13.97
N GLU A 91 -10.56 5.53 -12.71
CA GLU A 91 -9.98 6.55 -11.82
C GLU A 91 -8.51 6.25 -11.49
N VAL A 92 -8.20 4.99 -11.14
CA VAL A 92 -6.81 4.56 -10.89
C VAL A 92 -5.94 4.75 -12.12
N GLN A 93 -6.45 4.41 -13.31
CA GLN A 93 -5.74 4.61 -14.57
C GLN A 93 -5.51 6.10 -14.88
N ALA A 94 -6.49 6.97 -14.58
CA ALA A 94 -6.33 8.42 -14.71
C ALA A 94 -5.24 8.97 -13.78
N ILE A 95 -5.21 8.52 -12.51
CA ILE A 95 -4.17 8.88 -11.54
C ILE A 95 -2.79 8.40 -12.02
N ALA A 96 -2.68 7.16 -12.51
CA ALA A 96 -1.44 6.63 -13.06
C ALA A 96 -0.92 7.49 -14.24
N SER A 97 -1.81 7.87 -15.16
CA SER A 97 -1.46 8.75 -16.29
C SER A 97 -1.01 10.15 -15.82
N MET A 98 -1.63 10.70 -14.78
CA MET A 98 -1.21 11.97 -14.20
C MET A 98 0.18 11.90 -13.55
N ILE A 99 0.47 10.81 -12.82
CA ILE A 99 1.79 10.58 -12.21
C ILE A 99 2.87 10.43 -13.29
N GLU A 100 2.60 9.67 -14.34
CA GLU A 100 3.53 9.50 -15.47
C GLU A 100 3.87 10.85 -16.12
N LYS A 101 2.85 11.68 -16.39
CA LYS A 101 3.04 13.04 -16.92
C LYS A 101 3.87 13.94 -16.00
N GLN A 102 3.69 13.83 -14.68
CA GLN A 102 4.48 14.59 -13.71
C GLN A 102 5.92 14.06 -13.58
N ALA A 103 6.12 12.74 -13.69
CA ALA A 103 7.44 12.10 -13.62
C ALA A 103 8.31 12.42 -14.85
N GLN A 104 7.70 12.61 -16.03
CA GLN A 104 8.41 12.95 -17.26
C GLN A 104 8.90 14.41 -17.33
N ILE A 105 8.49 15.27 -16.38
CA ILE A 105 8.89 16.68 -16.29
C ILE A 105 10.20 16.89 -15.49
N VAL A 106 10.80 15.83 -14.92
CA VAL A 106 12.06 15.96 -14.18
C VAL A 106 13.26 15.52 -15.04
N VAL A 107 14.16 16.49 -15.23
CA VAL A 107 15.46 16.43 -15.92
C VAL A 107 15.44 16.62 -17.44
N LYS A 108 14.99 17.80 -17.90
CA LYS A 108 15.84 18.48 -18.89
C LYS A 108 17.14 18.84 -18.17
N GLN A 109 18.22 18.09 -18.42
CA GLN A 109 19.55 18.50 -17.98
C GLN A 109 19.79 19.87 -18.61
N LYS A 110 19.70 20.93 -17.81
CA LYS A 110 20.16 22.25 -18.24
C LYS A 110 21.65 22.08 -18.51
N GLU A 111 22.09 22.22 -19.76
CA GLU A 111 23.50 22.21 -20.10
C GLU A 111 24.20 23.30 -19.29
N VAL A 112 24.93 22.86 -18.27
CA VAL A 112 25.69 23.74 -17.39
C VAL A 112 26.93 24.15 -18.19
N SER A 113 26.87 25.31 -18.84
CA SER A 113 28.02 25.95 -19.50
C SER A 113 29.23 25.96 -18.57
N GLU A 114 30.41 25.67 -19.13
CA GLU A 114 31.67 25.46 -18.40
C GLU A 114 32.03 26.63 -17.46
N GLU A 115 31.59 27.84 -17.79
CA GLU A 115 31.80 29.02 -16.97
C GLU A 115 31.18 28.90 -15.57
N SER A 116 30.01 28.28 -15.47
CA SER A 116 29.32 28.08 -14.19
C SER A 116 29.90 26.93 -13.36
N LYS A 117 30.52 25.93 -14.01
CA LYS A 117 31.32 24.90 -13.31
C LYS A 117 32.58 25.51 -12.69
N LYS A 118 33.32 26.32 -13.46
CA LYS A 118 34.53 27.00 -12.95
C LYS A 118 34.22 27.95 -11.79
N ARG A 119 33.12 28.70 -11.85
CA ARG A 119 32.70 29.56 -10.73
C ARG A 119 32.35 28.75 -9.47
N LYS A 120 31.69 27.60 -9.64
CA LYS A 120 31.34 26.73 -8.50
C LYS A 120 32.56 26.06 -7.87
N GLU A 121 33.52 25.64 -8.69
CA GLU A 121 34.78 25.05 -8.26
C GLU A 121 35.68 26.06 -7.56
N ALA A 122 35.79 27.28 -8.09
CA ALA A 122 36.53 28.37 -7.45
C ALA A 122 35.93 28.73 -6.08
N LEU A 123 34.59 28.73 -5.96
CA LEU A 123 33.93 28.94 -4.68
C LEU A 123 34.23 27.80 -3.70
N LEU A 124 34.16 26.54 -4.15
CA LEU A 124 34.49 25.35 -3.33
C LEU A 124 35.95 25.38 -2.85
N ALA A 125 36.90 25.76 -3.70
CA ALA A 125 38.30 25.92 -3.33
C ALA A 125 38.50 27.02 -2.29
N GLN A 126 37.71 28.09 -2.35
CA GLN A 126 37.76 29.17 -1.37
C GLN A 126 37.31 28.74 0.03
N TYR A 127 36.46 27.71 0.13
CA TYR A 127 36.03 27.13 1.42
C TYR A 127 36.83 25.88 1.82
N ALA A 128 37.60 25.27 0.91
CA ALA A 128 38.43 24.10 1.19
C ALA A 128 39.61 24.43 2.13
N ASN A 129 40.08 25.68 2.14
CA ASN A 129 41.20 26.12 2.97
C ASN A 129 40.82 26.47 4.43
N VAL A 130 39.60 26.18 4.89
CA VAL A 130 39.15 26.55 6.25
C VAL A 130 39.03 25.33 7.19
N THR A 131 39.46 24.14 6.79
CA THR A 131 39.25 22.93 7.63
C THR A 131 40.46 22.01 7.82
N ASP A 132 41.65 22.34 7.31
CA ASP A 132 42.82 21.43 7.36
C ASP A 132 44.10 22.10 7.90
N GLU A 133 43.99 23.19 8.66
CA GLU A 133 45.15 23.85 9.26
C GLU A 133 44.80 24.48 10.62
N GLU A 134 44.43 23.63 11.58
CA GLU A 134 44.51 23.94 13.01
C GLU A 134 45.30 22.81 13.71
N ASP A 135 46.62 22.85 13.58
CA ASP A 135 47.50 22.48 14.68
C ASP A 135 48.78 23.34 14.64
N GLU A 136 49.05 23.95 15.79
CA GLU A 136 50.28 24.64 16.20
C GLU A 136 50.66 26.03 15.62
N ALA A 137 50.58 27.01 16.53
CA ALA A 137 51.54 28.10 16.78
C ALA A 137 51.14 29.56 16.41
N GLU A 138 50.89 30.31 17.49
CA GLU A 138 51.40 31.66 17.81
C GLU A 138 51.02 32.90 16.97
N GLU A 139 50.40 33.84 17.71
CA GLU A 139 50.58 35.30 17.72
C GLU A 139 50.17 36.20 16.53
N GLU A 140 49.40 37.24 16.91
CA GLU A 140 49.35 38.61 16.33
C GLU A 140 48.78 38.74 14.90
N GLU A 141 48.06 39.77 14.46
CA GLU A 141 47.44 40.96 15.02
C GLU A 141 46.51 41.49 13.90
N GLN A 142 45.57 42.35 14.28
CA GLN A 142 45.11 43.50 13.48
C GLN A 142 44.13 43.35 12.30
N THR A 143 42.90 43.78 12.62
CA THR A 143 42.21 44.97 12.06
C THR A 143 41.35 44.88 10.79
N SER A 144 40.22 45.59 10.91
CA SER A 144 39.46 46.29 9.86
C SER A 144 38.85 45.43 8.75
N GLY A 145 37.54 45.31 8.60
CA GLY A 145 36.47 46.27 8.89
C GLY A 145 35.63 46.40 7.62
N ASN A 146 34.31 46.20 7.70
CA ASN A 146 33.38 47.10 7.03
C ASN A 146 31.93 46.86 7.47
N ASN A 147 31.33 47.95 7.93
CA ASN A 147 29.91 48.12 8.18
C ASN A 147 29.10 47.93 6.89
N PHE A 148 27.97 47.21 6.95
CA PHE A 148 26.78 47.63 6.21
C PHE A 148 25.52 47.36 7.02
N THR A 149 25.08 48.42 7.69
CA THR A 149 23.72 48.59 8.22
C THR A 149 22.72 48.54 7.06
N GLY A 150 21.88 47.51 7.03
CA GLY A 150 20.85 47.31 6.00
C GLY A 150 19.51 46.87 6.56
N ASN A 151 18.86 47.74 7.34
CA ASN A 151 17.41 47.81 7.53
C ASN A 151 16.66 46.46 7.72
N ASP A 152 16.79 45.83 8.88
CA ASP A 152 15.96 44.68 9.33
C ASP A 152 14.51 45.09 9.68
N LYS A 153 13.80 45.70 8.73
CA LYS A 153 12.35 45.91 8.78
C LYS A 153 11.65 45.25 7.60
N SER A 154 11.90 43.96 7.40
CA SER A 154 10.99 43.10 6.63
C SER A 154 10.40 42.06 7.58
N LEU A 155 9.27 42.42 8.20
CA LEU A 155 8.56 41.67 9.25
C LEU A 155 7.92 40.35 8.79
N PHE A 156 8.19 39.90 7.56
CA PHE A 156 7.82 38.57 7.10
C PHE A 156 8.95 38.01 6.24
N LYS A 157 9.83 37.22 6.86
CA LYS A 157 10.72 36.33 6.11
C LYS A 157 9.85 35.40 5.28
N ASN A 158 10.20 35.18 4.02
CA ASN A 158 9.47 34.28 3.14
C ASN A 158 9.68 32.83 3.61
N THR A 159 8.79 32.34 4.48
CA THR A 159 8.83 30.99 5.06
C THR A 159 8.64 29.91 3.99
N ASN A 160 8.06 30.24 2.83
CA ASN A 160 7.83 29.24 1.77
C ASN A 160 9.14 28.70 1.21
N VAL A 161 10.19 29.52 1.10
CA VAL A 161 11.51 29.06 0.61
C VAL A 161 12.17 28.13 1.62
N GLU A 162 12.11 28.48 2.91
CA GLU A 162 12.66 27.68 4.00
C GLU A 162 11.87 26.36 4.18
N GLU A 163 10.54 26.41 4.06
CA GLU A 163 9.65 25.27 4.14
C GLU A 163 9.86 24.29 2.99
N VAL A 164 10.05 24.77 1.75
CA VAL A 164 10.36 23.91 0.60
C VAL A 164 11.71 23.21 0.79
N LEU A 165 12.74 23.91 1.26
CA LEU A 165 14.05 23.33 1.55
C LEU A 165 13.98 22.31 2.68
N ASN A 166 13.27 22.62 3.77
CA ASN A 166 13.08 21.70 4.89
C ASN A 166 12.27 20.46 4.48
N ARG A 167 11.22 20.61 3.66
CA ARG A 167 10.45 19.49 3.13
C ARG A 167 11.27 18.59 2.22
N GLN A 168 12.15 19.17 1.40
CA GLN A 168 13.06 18.38 0.55
C GLN A 168 14.13 17.66 1.39
N LYS A 169 14.65 18.30 2.44
CA LYS A 169 15.60 17.70 3.38
C LYS A 169 14.95 16.54 4.14
N GLN A 170 13.76 16.73 4.70
CA GLN A 170 12.99 15.69 5.38
C GLN A 170 12.71 14.49 4.47
N LYS A 171 12.32 14.71 3.20
CA LYS A 171 12.14 13.59 2.25
C LYS A 171 13.42 12.79 2.02
N ARG A 172 14.57 13.47 1.96
CA ARG A 172 15.88 12.81 1.77
C ARG A 172 16.28 12.01 3.02
N ASP A 173 16.07 12.58 4.19
CA ASP A 173 16.41 11.96 5.46
C ASP A 173 15.47 10.77 5.75
N GLN A 174 14.17 10.90 5.46
CA GLN A 174 13.19 9.81 5.54
C GLN A 174 13.56 8.64 4.62
N ALA A 175 13.96 8.91 3.37
CA ALA A 175 14.40 7.87 2.46
C ALA A 175 15.67 7.14 2.94
N ARG A 176 16.58 7.85 3.63
CA ARG A 176 17.77 7.25 4.25
C ARG A 176 17.40 6.39 5.44
N GLU A 177 16.50 6.86 6.31
CA GLU A 177 16.01 6.10 7.45
C GLU A 177 15.26 4.85 7.03
N ASP A 178 14.37 4.92 6.03
CA ASP A 178 13.60 3.76 5.57
C ASP A 178 14.50 2.69 4.94
N ALA A 179 15.55 3.10 4.23
CA ALA A 179 16.56 2.18 3.71
C ALA A 179 17.37 1.51 4.82
N GLN A 180 17.74 2.26 5.87
CA GLN A 180 18.43 1.71 7.05
C GLN A 180 17.53 0.75 7.83
N LYS A 181 16.27 1.16 8.13
CA LYS A 181 15.27 0.33 8.80
C LYS A 181 15.01 -0.96 8.04
N LYS A 182 14.88 -0.92 6.70
CA LYS A 182 14.71 -2.13 5.88
C LYS A 182 15.92 -3.07 6.00
N LYS A 183 17.14 -2.53 6.00
CA LYS A 183 18.38 -3.31 6.17
C LYS A 183 18.45 -3.95 7.56
N GLU A 184 18.06 -3.22 8.60
CA GLU A 184 18.02 -3.73 9.98
C GLU A 184 16.95 -4.81 10.16
N MET A 185 15.76 -4.61 9.59
CA MET A 185 14.69 -5.61 9.61
C MET A 185 15.09 -6.90 8.90
N ASP A 186 15.75 -6.82 7.73
CA ASP A 186 16.26 -8.01 7.04
C ASP A 186 17.35 -8.72 7.86
N LYS A 187 18.23 -7.96 8.53
CA LYS A 187 19.24 -8.51 9.43
C LYS A 187 18.61 -9.23 10.63
N MET A 188 17.65 -8.60 11.30
CA MET A 188 16.93 -9.17 12.44
C MET A 188 16.18 -10.45 12.04
N GLN A 189 15.57 -10.47 10.85
CA GLN A 189 14.87 -11.65 10.36
C GLN A 189 15.84 -12.82 10.11
N ARG A 190 17.01 -12.56 9.50
CA ARG A 190 18.06 -13.58 9.32
C ARG A 190 18.58 -14.12 10.65
N GLU A 191 18.78 -13.26 11.64
CA GLU A 191 19.22 -13.68 12.98
C GLU A 191 18.15 -14.52 13.69
N LYS A 192 16.88 -14.11 13.60
CA LYS A 192 15.74 -14.87 14.13
C LYS A 192 15.64 -16.26 13.49
N ASP A 193 15.77 -16.36 12.18
CA ASP A 193 15.74 -17.65 11.48
C ASP A 193 16.94 -18.53 11.83
N LYS A 194 18.13 -17.93 12.02
CA LYS A 194 19.33 -18.65 12.45
C LYS A 194 19.17 -19.21 13.87
N LEU A 195 18.63 -18.41 14.80
CA LEU A 195 18.38 -18.83 16.17
C LEU A 195 17.30 -19.93 16.24
N ALA A 196 16.22 -19.79 15.47
CA ALA A 196 15.17 -20.81 15.39
C ALA A 196 15.70 -22.15 14.86
N LYS A 197 16.62 -22.14 13.88
CA LYS A 197 17.30 -23.35 13.40
C LYS A 197 18.20 -23.97 14.47
N GLN A 198 18.90 -23.16 15.27
CA GLN A 198 19.73 -23.66 16.37
C GLN A 198 18.87 -24.26 17.49
N ASP A 199 17.79 -23.58 17.91
CA ASP A 199 16.88 -24.07 18.94
C ASP A 199 16.21 -25.40 18.53
N ARG A 200 15.81 -25.55 17.25
CA ARG A 200 15.32 -26.85 16.74
C ARG A 200 16.37 -27.94 16.85
N LYS A 201 17.61 -27.68 16.43
CA LYS A 201 18.72 -28.63 16.54
C LYS A 201 19.03 -29.00 17.99
N GLU A 202 18.99 -28.05 18.91
CA GLU A 202 19.22 -28.32 20.33
C GLU A 202 18.07 -29.09 20.98
N LYS A 203 16.81 -28.76 20.65
CA LYS A 203 15.63 -29.51 21.11
C LYS A 203 15.69 -30.95 20.63
N GLU A 204 16.08 -31.18 19.38
CA GLU A 204 16.27 -32.53 18.83
C GLU A 204 17.39 -33.29 19.56
N LYS A 205 18.56 -32.66 19.76
CA LYS A 205 19.66 -33.25 20.55
C LYS A 205 19.25 -33.56 21.99
N LYS A 206 18.49 -32.69 22.65
CA LYS A 206 17.96 -32.94 24.01
C LYS A 206 16.93 -34.08 24.02
N ARG A 207 16.16 -34.26 22.93
CA ARG A 207 15.18 -35.35 22.79
C ARG A 207 15.88 -36.71 22.62
N THR A 208 16.93 -36.78 21.82
CA THR A 208 17.67 -38.04 21.59
C THR A 208 18.52 -38.44 22.80
N GLN A 209 19.17 -37.49 23.48
CA GLN A 209 20.00 -37.78 24.67
C GLN A 209 19.18 -38.25 25.89
N LYS A 210 17.93 -37.79 26.04
CA LYS A 210 17.01 -38.30 27.07
C LYS A 210 16.50 -39.72 26.78
N GLY A 211 16.54 -40.16 25.52
CA GLY A 211 16.14 -41.51 25.11
C GLY A 211 17.16 -42.58 25.51
N GLU A 212 18.45 -42.26 25.44
CA GLU A 212 19.54 -43.20 25.82
C GLU A 212 19.72 -43.31 27.34
N ARG A 213 19.49 -42.25 28.12
CA ARG A 213 19.54 -42.32 29.59
C ARG A 213 18.39 -43.08 30.25
N LYS A 214 17.35 -43.43 29.49
CA LYS A 214 16.15 -44.14 29.97
C LYS A 214 16.15 -45.64 29.57
N ARG A 215 17.13 -46.08 28.77
CA ARG A 215 17.34 -47.51 28.47
C ARG A 215 18.41 -48.10 29.36
#